data_AF-A0A3M5WG87-F1
#
_entry.id   AF-A0A3M5WG87-F1
#
_cell.length_a   1.000
_cell.length_b   1.000
_cell.length_c   1.000
_cell.angle_alpha   90.00
_cell.angle_beta   90.00
_cell.angle_gamma   90.00
#
_symmetry.space_group_name_H-M   'P 1'
#
loop_
_entity.id
_entity.type
_entity.pdbx_description
1 polymer ?
#
loop_
_entity_poly.entity_id
_entity_poly.type
_entity_poly.pdbx_seq_one_letter_code
_entity_poly.pdbx_strand_id
1 'polypeptide(L)'
;MSYPQIIHHGAVDTVTGSCHQLHIDVSSSLLIDCGSVQERGRQSESASFGFDPEAIRALLISHVHNDHVGRIPELLASGYKGPILCSEPSAHLLPLVMEDLLKIEFAYDPGQVARYLDVINKRIIALPFDDWFSLIDNESVHCRVRLQRAGHILGSAYIECDLQYPAQGRSVRVVFSGDLGASHTPFLPAPKPPERADVLVLESTYGNRVHEDRNIRQLGLERIIDKALEDNGTVLIPAFSIGRTQELLYELEDILRRKMPSNIALKATSTGVRVPQTGRGCRSSLIRLWRVALPRSISRSKTIGMRTPG
;
A
#
# COMPACT_ATOMS: atom_id res chain seq x y z
N MET A 1 -35.08 -9.32 -4.17
CA MET A 1 -33.82 -9.48 -3.42
C MET A 1 -33.63 -8.25 -2.54
N SER A 2 -33.09 -8.41 -1.33
CA SER A 2 -32.77 -7.28 -0.44
C SER A 2 -31.31 -6.87 -0.61
N TYR A 3 -31.05 -5.59 -0.88
CA TYR A 3 -29.71 -4.99 -0.97
C TYR A 3 -29.36 -4.28 0.33
N PRO A 4 -28.08 -4.21 0.77
CA PRO A 4 -26.91 -4.53 -0.04
C PRO A 4 -26.57 -6.02 -0.10
N GLN A 5 -25.81 -6.41 -1.11
CA GLN A 5 -25.19 -7.74 -1.24
C GLN A 5 -23.69 -7.59 -1.55
N ILE A 6 -22.87 -8.50 -1.04
CA ILE A 6 -21.42 -8.50 -1.26
C ILE A 6 -21.06 -9.74 -2.08
N ILE A 7 -20.34 -9.54 -3.18
CA ILE A 7 -19.73 -10.61 -3.95
C ILE A 7 -18.21 -10.44 -3.83
N HIS A 8 -17.52 -11.47 -3.37
CA HIS A 8 -16.06 -11.47 -3.28
C HIS A 8 -15.47 -12.08 -4.54
N HIS A 9 -14.68 -11.31 -5.27
CA HIS A 9 -13.99 -11.73 -6.50
C HIS A 9 -12.55 -12.16 -6.26
N GLY A 10 -12.02 -11.93 -5.06
CA GLY A 10 -10.72 -12.39 -4.61
C GLY A 10 -10.53 -12.20 -3.09
N ALA A 11 -9.36 -12.62 -2.58
CA ALA A 11 -8.96 -12.54 -1.18
C ALA A 11 -9.94 -13.15 -0.15
N VAL A 12 -10.63 -14.24 -0.50
CA VAL A 12 -11.51 -14.98 0.43
C VAL A 12 -10.71 -15.99 1.27
N ASP A 13 -9.97 -16.87 0.59
CA ASP A 13 -9.13 -17.91 1.20
C ASP A 13 -7.63 -17.69 0.93
N THR A 14 -7.26 -16.46 0.56
CA THR A 14 -5.90 -16.07 0.20
C THR A 14 -5.63 -14.63 0.64
N VAL A 15 -4.35 -14.27 0.81
CA VAL A 15 -3.92 -12.94 1.25
C VAL A 15 -3.88 -11.93 0.09
N THR A 16 -3.80 -12.40 -1.16
CA THR A 16 -3.60 -11.51 -2.31
C THR A 16 -4.83 -11.41 -3.21
N GLY A 17 -4.92 -10.32 -3.97
CA GLY A 17 -5.97 -10.12 -4.96
C GLY A 17 -7.27 -9.63 -4.35
N SER A 18 -7.20 -8.66 -3.43
CA SER A 18 -8.38 -8.04 -2.84
C SER A 18 -9.26 -7.43 -3.92
N CYS A 19 -10.51 -7.90 -3.98
CA CYS A 19 -11.51 -7.40 -4.92
C CYS A 19 -12.91 -7.80 -4.45
N HIS A 20 -13.71 -6.83 -4.04
CA HIS A 20 -15.05 -7.06 -3.50
C HIS A 20 -16.07 -6.13 -4.15
N GLN A 21 -17.19 -6.67 -4.59
CA GLN A 21 -18.27 -5.91 -5.21
C GLN A 21 -19.44 -5.77 -4.24
N LEU A 22 -19.74 -4.53 -3.84
CA LEU A 22 -20.89 -4.19 -3.02
C LEU A 22 -22.05 -3.76 -3.94
N HIS A 23 -23.01 -4.64 -4.13
CA HIS A 23 -24.26 -4.33 -4.83
C HIS A 23 -25.16 -3.49 -3.93
N ILE A 24 -25.50 -2.28 -4.39
CA ILE A 24 -26.37 -1.34 -3.67
C ILE A 24 -27.81 -1.41 -4.18
N ASP A 25 -28.00 -1.79 -5.44
CA ASP A 25 -29.26 -2.08 -6.11
C ASP A 25 -29.03 -3.06 -7.27
N VAL A 26 -30.02 -3.25 -8.14
CA VAL A 26 -29.98 -4.22 -9.26
C VAL A 26 -29.02 -3.84 -10.40
N SER A 27 -28.71 -2.56 -10.59
CA SER A 27 -27.91 -2.06 -11.72
C SER A 27 -26.66 -1.31 -11.28
N SER A 28 -26.47 -1.14 -9.97
CA SER A 28 -25.43 -0.30 -9.40
C SER A 28 -24.67 -1.07 -8.32
N SER A 29 -23.35 -0.99 -8.39
CA SER A 29 -22.45 -1.57 -7.38
C SER A 29 -21.21 -0.71 -7.20
N LEU A 30 -20.54 -0.89 -6.06
CA LEU A 30 -19.22 -0.32 -5.78
C LEU A 30 -18.19 -1.43 -5.82
N LEU A 31 -16.99 -1.14 -6.33
CA LEU A 31 -15.86 -2.05 -6.26
C LEU A 31 -14.92 -1.59 -5.16
N ILE A 32 -14.58 -2.48 -4.24
CA ILE A 32 -13.63 -2.25 -3.16
C ILE A 32 -12.36 -3.02 -3.50
N ASP A 33 -11.29 -2.27 -3.73
CA ASP A 33 -9.99 -2.75 -4.23
C ASP A 33 -10.07 -3.52 -5.57
N CYS A 34 -8.93 -3.59 -6.25
CA CYS A 34 -8.75 -4.28 -7.52
C CYS A 34 -7.32 -4.81 -7.60
N GLY A 35 -7.02 -5.78 -6.76
CA GLY A 35 -5.67 -6.27 -6.49
C GLY A 35 -5.21 -7.43 -7.36
N SER A 36 -3.90 -7.54 -7.57
CA SER A 36 -3.30 -8.69 -8.24
C SER A 36 -3.18 -9.90 -7.33
N VAL A 37 -3.50 -11.08 -7.85
CA VAL A 37 -3.27 -12.36 -7.17
C VAL A 37 -1.82 -12.78 -7.41
N GLN A 38 -1.10 -13.12 -6.34
CA GLN A 38 0.25 -13.67 -6.46
C GLN A 38 0.20 -15.20 -6.34
N GLU A 39 -0.06 -15.90 -7.44
CA GLU A 39 0.02 -17.36 -7.45
C GLU A 39 1.48 -17.85 -7.50
N ARG A 40 1.80 -18.87 -6.69
CA ARG A 40 3.10 -19.55 -6.74
C ARG A 40 3.25 -20.31 -8.07
N GLY A 41 3.77 -19.66 -9.10
CA GLY A 41 4.28 -20.30 -10.31
C GLY A 41 3.31 -20.41 -11.49
N ARG A 42 2.16 -19.73 -11.46
CA ARG A 42 1.32 -19.51 -12.65
C ARG A 42 1.03 -18.02 -12.77
N GLN A 43 1.32 -17.45 -13.93
CA GLN A 43 0.65 -16.21 -14.31
C GLN A 43 -0.84 -16.57 -14.38
N SER A 44 -1.66 -15.99 -13.51
CA SER A 44 -3.10 -16.06 -13.69
C SER A 44 -3.36 -15.59 -15.12
N GLU A 45 -3.94 -16.46 -15.94
CA GLU A 45 -4.56 -16.02 -17.19
C GLU A 45 -5.51 -14.87 -16.80
N SER A 46 -5.58 -13.83 -17.65
CA SER A 46 -6.46 -12.67 -17.42
C SER A 46 -7.90 -13.17 -17.43
N ALA A 47 -8.36 -13.62 -16.26
CA ALA A 47 -9.72 -14.03 -16.05
C ALA A 47 -10.55 -12.76 -16.07
N SER A 48 -11.53 -12.72 -16.97
CA SER A 48 -12.59 -11.73 -16.94
C SER A 48 -13.10 -11.60 -15.51
N PHE A 49 -13.26 -10.36 -15.03
CA PHE A 49 -13.68 -10.05 -13.67
C PHE A 49 -15.03 -10.67 -13.27
N GLY A 50 -15.81 -11.22 -14.21
CA GLY A 50 -17.08 -11.88 -13.92
C GLY A 50 -18.20 -10.91 -13.54
N PHE A 51 -17.97 -9.61 -13.67
CA PHE A 51 -18.96 -8.55 -13.48
C PHE A 51 -18.94 -7.55 -14.64
N ASP A 52 -20.05 -6.85 -14.83
CA ASP A 52 -20.19 -5.76 -15.79
C ASP A 52 -19.52 -4.48 -15.26
N PRO A 53 -18.45 -3.95 -15.91
CA PRO A 53 -17.79 -2.72 -15.48
C PRO A 53 -18.68 -1.47 -15.55
N GLU A 54 -19.73 -1.47 -16.36
CA GLU A 54 -20.67 -0.33 -16.44
C GLU A 54 -21.58 -0.23 -15.20
N ALA A 55 -21.81 -1.35 -14.51
CA ALA A 55 -22.55 -1.37 -13.25
C ALA A 55 -21.75 -0.78 -12.08
N ILE A 56 -20.42 -0.66 -12.20
CA ILE A 56 -19.54 -0.18 -11.13
C ILE A 56 -19.54 1.35 -11.10
N ARG A 57 -20.08 1.93 -10.03
CA ARG A 57 -20.22 3.40 -9.88
C ARG A 57 -18.98 4.08 -9.33
N ALA A 58 -18.16 3.36 -8.56
CA ALA A 58 -16.85 3.81 -8.13
C ALA A 58 -15.97 2.61 -7.77
N LEU A 59 -14.67 2.78 -7.96
CA LEU A 59 -13.64 1.92 -7.38
C LEU A 59 -13.10 2.63 -6.14
N LEU A 60 -13.27 2.04 -4.96
CA LEU A 60 -12.73 2.53 -3.71
C LEU A 60 -11.46 1.77 -3.35
N ILE A 61 -10.39 2.51 -3.09
CA ILE A 61 -9.08 1.94 -2.76
C ILE A 61 -8.80 2.12 -1.27
N SER A 62 -8.60 0.99 -0.58
CA SER A 62 -8.19 0.97 0.82
C SER A 62 -6.75 1.49 0.98
N HIS A 63 -5.83 0.96 0.17
CA HIS A 63 -4.43 1.37 0.13
C HIS A 63 -3.73 0.92 -1.16
N VAL A 64 -2.49 1.38 -1.38
CA VAL A 64 -1.80 1.29 -2.66
C VAL A 64 -0.85 0.08 -2.81
N HIS A 65 -1.05 -0.99 -2.03
CA HIS A 65 -0.28 -2.22 -2.27
C HIS A 65 -0.78 -2.96 -3.51
N ASN A 66 0.11 -3.68 -4.18
CA ASN A 66 -0.16 -4.31 -5.47
C ASN A 66 -1.31 -5.32 -5.43
N ASP A 67 -1.44 -6.02 -4.33
CA ASP A 67 -2.53 -6.96 -4.03
C ASP A 67 -3.87 -6.27 -3.68
N HIS A 68 -3.94 -4.93 -3.76
CA HIS A 68 -5.15 -4.12 -3.66
C HIS A 68 -5.38 -3.21 -4.89
N VAL A 69 -4.36 -2.89 -5.68
CA VAL A 69 -4.50 -1.98 -6.84
C VAL A 69 -3.97 -2.53 -8.17
N GLY A 70 -3.29 -3.68 -8.16
CA GLY A 70 -2.50 -4.15 -9.29
C GLY A 70 -3.27 -4.56 -10.53
N ARG A 71 -4.60 -4.76 -10.44
CA ARG A 71 -5.48 -5.07 -11.58
C ARG A 71 -6.27 -3.88 -12.09
N ILE A 72 -5.99 -2.67 -11.61
CA ILE A 72 -6.60 -1.44 -12.17
C ILE A 72 -6.41 -1.33 -13.70
N PRO A 73 -5.23 -1.65 -14.30
CA PRO A 73 -5.08 -1.61 -15.76
C PRO A 73 -6.04 -2.57 -16.49
N GLU A 74 -6.19 -3.80 -15.98
CA GLU A 74 -7.15 -4.78 -16.50
C GLU A 74 -8.60 -4.28 -16.39
N LEU A 75 -8.95 -3.68 -15.26
CA LEU A 75 -10.28 -3.10 -15.04
C LEU A 75 -10.58 -2.00 -16.05
N LEU A 76 -9.61 -1.10 -16.31
CA LEU A 76 -9.74 -0.06 -17.33
C LEU A 76 -9.87 -0.66 -18.74
N ALA A 77 -9.07 -1.69 -19.05
CA ALA A 77 -9.14 -2.40 -20.32
C ALA A 77 -10.49 -3.12 -20.53
N SER A 78 -11.13 -3.56 -19.45
CA SER A 78 -12.48 -4.17 -19.49
C SER A 78 -13.61 -3.17 -19.77
N GLY A 79 -13.32 -1.86 -19.77
CA GLY A 79 -14.28 -0.81 -20.10
C GLY A 79 -14.76 0.03 -18.92
N TYR A 80 -14.14 -0.10 -17.74
CA TYR A 80 -14.47 0.71 -16.57
C TYR A 80 -14.23 2.22 -16.83
N LYS A 81 -15.25 3.04 -16.55
CA LYS A 81 -15.23 4.49 -16.80
C LYS A 81 -15.42 5.35 -15.55
N GLY A 82 -15.71 4.73 -14.41
CA GLY A 82 -16.01 5.43 -13.17
C GLY A 82 -14.79 6.05 -12.46
N PRO A 83 -15.03 6.79 -11.37
CA PRO A 83 -14.00 7.39 -10.54
C PRO A 83 -13.30 6.38 -9.61
N ILE A 84 -12.02 6.64 -9.34
CA ILE A 84 -11.20 5.92 -8.37
C ILE A 84 -11.12 6.78 -7.10
N LEU A 85 -11.85 6.39 -6.06
CA LEU A 85 -11.89 7.09 -4.78
C LEU A 85 -10.82 6.52 -3.85
N CYS A 86 -9.98 7.39 -3.30
CA CYS A 86 -8.95 6.99 -2.36
C CYS A 86 -8.59 8.15 -1.43
N SER A 87 -7.82 7.90 -0.38
CA SER A 87 -7.38 8.97 0.53
C SER A 87 -6.42 9.93 -0.18
N GLU A 88 -6.29 11.16 0.31
CA GLU A 88 -5.37 12.15 -0.27
C GLU A 88 -3.93 11.63 -0.40
N PRO A 89 -3.32 10.96 0.61
CA PRO A 89 -1.99 10.40 0.41
C PRO A 89 -1.97 9.25 -0.62
N SER A 90 -3.00 8.40 -0.64
CA SER A 90 -3.11 7.33 -1.66
C SER A 90 -3.24 7.90 -3.07
N ALA A 91 -3.90 9.05 -3.26
CA ALA A 91 -4.00 9.73 -4.55
C ALA A 91 -2.63 10.16 -5.11
N HIS A 92 -1.68 10.51 -4.23
CA HIS A 92 -0.31 10.82 -4.62
C HIS A 92 0.56 9.58 -4.86
N LEU A 93 0.33 8.51 -4.08
CA LEU A 93 1.13 7.29 -4.16
C LEU A 93 0.69 6.36 -5.30
N LEU A 94 -0.61 6.30 -5.60
CA LEU A 94 -1.18 5.40 -6.59
C LEU A 94 -0.53 5.56 -7.98
N PRO A 95 -0.33 6.78 -8.53
CA PRO A 95 0.32 6.93 -9.83
C PRO A 95 1.76 6.43 -9.85
N LEU A 96 2.49 6.55 -8.74
CA LEU A 96 3.87 6.07 -8.63
C LEU A 96 3.93 4.54 -8.62
N VAL A 97 3.04 3.91 -7.84
CA VAL A 97 2.92 2.45 -7.82
C VAL A 97 2.48 1.93 -9.18
N MET A 98 1.49 2.56 -9.80
CA MET A 98 1.01 2.21 -11.14
C MET A 98 2.11 2.37 -12.19
N GLU A 99 2.92 3.43 -12.13
CA GLU A 99 4.02 3.63 -13.08
C GLU A 99 5.00 2.45 -13.07
N ASP A 100 5.36 1.95 -11.88
CA ASP A 100 6.28 0.82 -11.75
C ASP A 100 5.65 -0.50 -12.24
N LEU A 101 4.35 -0.73 -11.98
CA LEU A 101 3.64 -1.91 -12.47
C LEU A 101 3.50 -1.89 -14.00
N LEU A 102 3.06 -0.75 -14.55
CA LEU A 102 2.84 -0.58 -15.99
C LEU A 102 4.15 -0.68 -16.79
N LYS A 103 5.28 -0.25 -16.22
CA LYS A 103 6.60 -0.44 -16.85
C LYS A 103 6.93 -1.92 -17.04
N ILE A 104 6.58 -2.77 -16.07
CA ILE A 104 6.80 -4.20 -16.17
C ILE A 104 5.82 -4.81 -17.17
N GLU A 105 4.54 -4.45 -17.07
CA GLU A 105 3.46 -4.96 -17.93
C GLU A 105 3.70 -4.64 -19.42
N PHE A 106 4.10 -3.41 -19.74
CA PHE A 106 4.32 -2.95 -21.11
C PHE A 106 5.78 -3.01 -21.56
N ALA A 107 6.61 -3.86 -20.94
CA ALA A 107 8.02 -4.06 -21.30
C ALA A 107 8.80 -2.73 -21.47
N TYR A 108 8.52 -1.77 -20.59
CA TYR A 108 9.09 -0.43 -20.54
C TYR A 108 8.76 0.48 -21.75
N ASP A 109 7.65 0.26 -22.47
CA ASP A 109 7.14 1.22 -23.46
C ASP A 109 6.63 2.50 -22.78
N PRO A 110 7.34 3.64 -22.91
CA PRO A 110 6.97 4.87 -22.21
C PRO A 110 5.65 5.49 -22.73
N GLY A 111 5.26 5.23 -23.99
CA GLY A 111 4.05 5.79 -24.57
C GLY A 111 2.79 5.15 -23.99
N GLN A 112 2.78 3.82 -23.88
CA GLN A 112 1.68 3.06 -23.29
C GLN A 112 1.56 3.34 -21.79
N VAL A 113 2.68 3.36 -21.06
CA VAL A 113 2.70 3.71 -19.63
C VAL A 113 2.11 5.10 -19.39
N ALA A 114 2.55 6.11 -20.14
CA ALA A 114 2.05 7.48 -20.00
C ALA A 114 0.54 7.58 -20.29
N ARG A 115 0.04 6.86 -21.31
CA ARG A 115 -1.39 6.84 -21.66
C ARG A 115 -2.25 6.27 -20.54
N TYR A 116 -1.85 5.13 -19.96
CA TYR A 116 -2.60 4.52 -18.85
C TYR A 116 -2.55 5.40 -17.59
N LEU A 117 -1.38 5.96 -17.26
CA LEU A 117 -1.26 6.89 -16.13
C LEU A 117 -2.14 8.13 -16.28
N ASP A 118 -2.23 8.70 -17.49
CA ASP A 118 -3.12 9.85 -17.75
C ASP A 118 -4.60 9.48 -17.51
N VAL A 119 -5.03 8.28 -17.95
CA VAL A 119 -6.39 7.79 -17.71
C VAL A 119 -6.67 7.57 -16.23
N ILE A 120 -5.73 6.99 -15.49
CA ILE A 120 -5.82 6.75 -14.04
C ILE A 120 -5.89 8.09 -13.30
N ASN A 121 -4.97 9.01 -13.57
CA ASN A 121 -4.91 10.33 -12.93
C ASN A 121 -6.20 11.13 -13.10
N LYS A 122 -6.81 11.08 -14.29
CA LYS A 122 -8.09 11.76 -14.57
C LYS A 122 -9.29 11.18 -13.82
N ARG A 123 -9.18 9.96 -13.28
CA ARG A 123 -10.25 9.27 -12.55
C ARG A 123 -10.06 9.32 -11.04
N ILE A 124 -8.85 9.63 -10.56
CA ILE A 124 -8.57 9.72 -9.12
C ILE A 124 -9.35 10.90 -8.54
N ILE A 125 -10.13 10.61 -7.50
CA ILE A 125 -10.74 11.60 -6.62
C ILE A 125 -10.19 11.35 -5.22
N ALA A 126 -9.41 12.31 -4.73
CA ALA A 126 -8.87 12.30 -3.39
C ALA A 126 -9.96 12.69 -2.39
N LEU A 127 -10.18 11.83 -1.40
CA LEU A 127 -11.12 12.09 -0.30
C LEU A 127 -10.33 12.38 0.98
N PRO A 128 -10.70 13.44 1.72
CA PRO A 128 -10.18 13.63 3.06
C PRO A 128 -10.64 12.49 3.98
N PHE A 129 -9.83 12.19 4.99
CA PHE A 129 -10.25 11.27 6.06
C PHE A 129 -11.40 11.89 6.86
N ASP A 130 -12.19 11.04 7.51
CA ASP A 130 -13.25 11.42 8.45
C ASP A 130 -14.49 12.12 7.85
N ASP A 131 -14.45 12.48 6.56
CA ASP A 131 -15.55 13.14 5.87
C ASP A 131 -16.40 12.19 5.03
N TRP A 132 -17.72 12.44 5.02
CA TRP A 132 -18.66 11.72 4.17
C TRP A 132 -18.70 12.31 2.77
N PHE A 133 -18.44 11.47 1.77
CA PHE A 133 -18.60 11.77 0.36
C PHE A 133 -19.89 11.15 -0.17
N SER A 134 -20.81 11.96 -0.67
CA SER A 134 -22.03 11.48 -1.33
C SER A 134 -21.72 10.98 -2.73
N LEU A 135 -21.79 9.66 -2.92
CA LEU A 135 -21.49 9.03 -4.21
C LEU A 135 -22.74 8.84 -5.06
N ILE A 136 -23.86 8.46 -4.44
CA ILE A 136 -25.16 8.32 -5.10
C ILE A 136 -26.20 8.97 -4.21
N ASP A 137 -27.02 9.82 -4.82
CA ASP A 137 -28.10 10.52 -4.16
C ASP A 137 -29.30 10.52 -5.10
N ASN A 138 -30.17 9.51 -4.95
CA ASN A 138 -31.39 9.38 -5.73
C ASN A 138 -32.55 8.90 -4.83
N GLU A 139 -33.77 8.85 -5.38
CA GLU A 139 -34.98 8.52 -4.62
C GLU A 139 -34.99 7.10 -4.03
N SER A 140 -34.24 6.16 -4.62
CA SER A 140 -34.24 4.76 -4.18
C SER A 140 -33.15 4.47 -3.15
N VAL A 141 -31.98 5.11 -3.28
CA VAL A 141 -30.83 4.90 -2.40
C VAL A 141 -29.96 6.15 -2.29
N HIS A 142 -29.58 6.49 -1.06
CA HIS A 142 -28.46 7.39 -0.77
C HIS A 142 -27.25 6.54 -0.35
N CYS A 143 -26.16 6.67 -1.09
CA CYS A 143 -24.89 6.01 -0.81
C CYS A 143 -23.82 7.05 -0.51
N ARG A 144 -23.32 7.04 0.72
CA ARG A 144 -22.19 7.85 1.15
C ARG A 144 -21.02 6.97 1.53
N VAL A 145 -19.82 7.44 1.26
CA VAL A 145 -18.58 6.73 1.59
C VAL A 145 -17.69 7.61 2.45
N ARG A 146 -16.99 7.01 3.40
CA ARG A 146 -16.03 7.71 4.26
C ARG A 146 -14.79 6.87 4.44
N LEU A 147 -13.63 7.53 4.41
CA LEU A 147 -12.35 6.91 4.62
C LEU A 147 -11.87 7.19 6.03
N GLN A 148 -11.43 6.15 6.72
CA GLN A 148 -10.92 6.22 8.09
C GLN A 148 -9.54 5.58 8.14
N ARG A 149 -8.64 6.11 8.97
CA ARG A 149 -7.24 5.68 8.98
C ARG A 149 -7.10 4.22 9.43
N ALA A 150 -6.50 3.38 8.58
CA ALA A 150 -6.24 1.97 8.89
C ALA A 150 -4.86 1.74 9.54
N GLY A 151 -3.92 2.68 9.39
CA GLY A 151 -2.61 2.62 10.06
C GLY A 151 -1.63 1.58 9.49
N HIS A 152 -1.94 0.96 8.36
CA HIS A 152 -1.11 -0.06 7.71
C HIS A 152 0.07 0.54 6.92
N ILE A 153 -0.25 1.44 6.00
CA ILE A 153 0.72 2.27 5.27
C ILE A 153 0.26 3.73 5.21
N LEU A 154 1.13 4.64 4.76
CA LEU A 154 0.71 6.03 4.52
C LEU A 154 -0.45 6.06 3.53
N GLY A 155 -1.55 6.72 3.91
CA GLY A 155 -2.78 6.78 3.11
C GLY A 155 -3.72 5.59 3.28
N SER A 156 -3.34 4.53 3.99
CA SER A 156 -4.22 3.38 4.20
C SER A 156 -5.50 3.76 4.95
N ALA A 157 -6.61 3.24 4.44
CA ALA A 157 -7.94 3.50 4.95
C ALA A 157 -8.78 2.23 5.04
N TYR A 158 -9.57 2.11 6.11
CA TYR A 158 -10.78 1.30 6.04
C TYR A 158 -11.90 2.16 5.46
N ILE A 159 -12.79 1.52 4.70
CA ILE A 159 -13.82 2.17 3.91
C ILE A 159 -15.17 1.90 4.57
N GLU A 160 -15.87 2.96 4.94
CA GLU A 160 -17.25 2.88 5.40
C GLU A 160 -18.20 3.23 4.25
N CYS A 161 -19.16 2.36 3.96
CA CYS A 161 -20.24 2.60 3.01
C CYS A 161 -21.58 2.70 3.77
N ASP A 162 -22.14 3.90 3.84
CA ASP A 162 -23.43 4.20 4.46
C ASP A 162 -24.52 4.19 3.39
N LEU A 163 -25.39 3.17 3.45
CA LEU A 163 -26.48 2.96 2.50
C LEU A 163 -27.81 3.24 3.19
N GLN A 164 -28.59 4.16 2.64
CA GLN A 164 -29.91 4.50 3.12
C GLN A 164 -30.92 4.25 2.01
N TYR A 165 -31.99 3.54 2.33
CA TYR A 165 -33.07 3.16 1.43
C TYR A 165 -34.36 3.86 1.88
N PRO A 166 -34.65 5.09 1.42
CA PRO A 166 -35.73 5.92 1.95
C PRO A 166 -37.10 5.27 1.87
N ALA A 167 -37.42 4.66 0.73
CA ALA A 167 -38.70 3.96 0.50
C ALA A 167 -38.94 2.78 1.46
N GLN A 168 -37.88 2.24 2.07
CA GLN A 168 -37.94 1.13 3.02
C GLN A 168 -37.74 1.58 4.48
N GLY A 169 -37.43 2.86 4.72
CA GLY A 169 -37.06 3.37 6.05
C GLY A 169 -35.84 2.65 6.65
N ARG A 170 -34.92 2.17 5.81
CA ARG A 170 -33.85 1.25 6.20
C ARG A 170 -32.47 1.86 5.95
N SER A 171 -31.54 1.65 6.87
CA SER A 171 -30.14 2.05 6.70
C SER A 171 -29.21 0.92 7.12
N VAL A 172 -28.16 0.70 6.32
CA VAL A 172 -27.12 -0.30 6.54
C VAL A 172 -25.75 0.32 6.32
N ARG A 173 -24.83 0.10 7.25
CA ARG A 173 -23.42 0.44 7.13
C ARG A 173 -22.58 -0.80 6.92
N VAL A 174 -21.91 -0.86 5.78
CA VAL A 174 -20.93 -1.89 5.44
C VAL A 174 -19.54 -1.31 5.58
N VAL A 175 -18.65 -1.98 6.29
CA VAL A 175 -17.26 -1.54 6.49
C VAL A 175 -16.31 -2.58 5.91
N PHE A 176 -15.35 -2.13 5.10
CA PHE A 176 -14.26 -2.94 4.59
C PHE A 176 -12.96 -2.46 5.23
N SER A 177 -12.26 -3.34 5.95
CA SER A 177 -11.08 -2.93 6.71
C SER A 177 -9.90 -2.54 5.82
N GLY A 178 -9.78 -3.14 4.62
CA GLY A 178 -8.49 -3.26 3.96
C GLY A 178 -7.50 -3.95 4.90
N ASP A 179 -6.22 -3.63 4.75
CA ASP A 179 -5.20 -4.07 5.69
C ASP A 179 -5.11 -3.12 6.89
N LEU A 180 -5.03 -3.69 8.10
CA LEU A 180 -4.97 -2.95 9.33
C LEU A 180 -3.56 -2.91 9.90
N GLY A 181 -3.14 -1.71 10.30
CA GLY A 181 -1.89 -1.49 11.02
C GLY A 181 -1.92 -2.07 12.42
N ALA A 182 -0.74 -2.53 12.87
CA ALA A 182 -0.56 -2.89 14.27
C ALA A 182 -0.67 -1.64 15.17
N SER A 183 -1.15 -1.83 16.40
CA SER A 183 -1.08 -0.80 17.42
C SER A 183 0.38 -0.47 17.76
N HIS A 184 0.68 0.81 18.00
CA HIS A 184 2.02 1.30 18.39
C HIS A 184 3.11 1.25 17.31
N THR A 185 2.76 1.37 16.03
CA THR A 185 3.77 1.66 15.00
C THR A 185 4.31 3.09 15.19
N PRO A 186 5.61 3.33 14.93
CA PRO A 186 6.25 4.62 15.21
C PRO A 186 5.80 5.76 14.28
N PHE A 187 5.24 5.42 13.11
CA PHE A 187 4.98 6.39 12.03
C PHE A 187 3.51 6.65 11.73
N LEU A 188 2.62 5.74 12.12
CA LEU A 188 1.21 5.81 11.75
C LEU A 188 0.35 5.77 13.01
N PRO A 189 -0.75 6.54 13.05
CA PRO A 189 -1.70 6.43 14.14
C PRO A 189 -2.30 5.03 14.15
N ALA A 190 -2.51 4.48 15.34
CA ALA A 190 -3.22 3.21 15.48
C ALA A 190 -4.64 3.33 14.89
N PRO A 191 -5.14 2.30 14.19
CA PRO A 191 -6.51 2.30 13.68
C PRO A 191 -7.50 2.45 14.82
N LYS A 192 -8.50 3.30 14.62
CA LYS A 192 -9.65 3.44 15.53
C LYS A 192 -10.81 2.62 14.97
N PRO A 193 -11.56 1.89 15.81
CA PRO A 193 -12.73 1.15 15.34
C PRO A 193 -13.80 2.10 14.77
N PRO A 194 -14.60 1.64 13.78
CA PRO A 194 -15.72 2.43 13.27
C PRO A 194 -16.76 2.63 14.38
N GLU A 195 -17.47 3.77 14.33
CA GLU A 195 -18.56 4.08 15.29
C GLU A 195 -19.69 3.05 15.21
N ARG A 196 -19.95 2.53 13.99
CA ARG A 196 -20.97 1.53 13.71
C ARG A 196 -20.56 0.71 12.48
N ALA A 197 -20.89 -0.58 12.49
CA ALA A 197 -20.91 -1.43 11.30
C ALA A 197 -22.04 -2.45 11.48
N ASP A 198 -22.95 -2.54 10.51
CA ASP A 198 -23.95 -3.62 10.48
C ASP A 198 -23.37 -4.86 9.78
N VAL A 199 -22.45 -4.64 8.84
CA VAL A 199 -21.63 -5.66 8.20
C VAL A 199 -20.17 -5.20 8.22
N LEU A 200 -19.27 -6.06 8.72
CA LEU A 200 -17.83 -5.80 8.75
C LEU A 200 -17.12 -6.89 7.93
N VAL A 201 -16.44 -6.48 6.86
CA VAL A 201 -15.49 -7.30 6.10
C VAL A 201 -14.10 -6.97 6.61
N LEU A 202 -13.54 -7.91 7.37
CA LEU A 202 -12.27 -7.74 8.08
C LEU A 202 -11.19 -8.63 7.46
N GLU A 203 -10.00 -8.08 7.26
CA GLU A 203 -8.83 -8.88 6.88
C GLU A 203 -8.49 -9.92 7.97
N SER A 204 -7.74 -10.95 7.58
CA SER A 204 -7.36 -12.03 8.50
C SER A 204 -5.93 -12.52 8.29
N THR A 205 -5.04 -11.66 7.78
CA THR A 205 -3.65 -12.02 7.40
C THR A 205 -2.91 -12.77 8.51
N TYR A 206 -3.14 -12.36 9.76
CA TYR A 206 -2.54 -12.97 10.95
C TYR A 206 -3.59 -13.57 11.91
N GLY A 207 -4.78 -13.92 11.42
CA GLY A 207 -5.89 -14.42 12.24
C GLY A 207 -5.56 -15.68 13.05
N ASN A 208 -4.47 -16.39 12.71
CA ASN A 208 -3.99 -17.59 13.40
C ASN A 208 -2.79 -17.38 14.35
N ARG A 209 -2.32 -16.13 14.55
CA ARG A 209 -1.09 -15.85 15.32
C ARG A 209 -1.22 -14.60 16.19
N VAL A 210 -0.55 -14.63 17.34
CA VAL A 210 -0.36 -13.44 18.17
C VAL A 210 0.99 -12.82 17.82
N HIS A 211 1.03 -11.50 17.62
CA HIS A 211 2.26 -10.79 17.30
C HIS A 211 3.18 -10.71 18.54
N GLU A 212 4.48 -10.94 18.32
CA GLU A 212 5.50 -10.75 19.35
C GLU A 212 5.71 -9.27 19.67
N ASP A 213 6.10 -9.00 20.92
CA ASP A 213 6.41 -7.65 21.38
C ASP A 213 7.50 -6.99 20.53
N ARG A 214 7.34 -5.69 20.28
CA ARG A 214 8.25 -4.91 19.45
C ARG A 214 9.70 -4.98 19.95
N ASN A 215 9.93 -4.94 21.26
CA ASN A 215 11.29 -4.97 21.82
C ASN A 215 11.98 -6.32 21.54
N ILE A 216 11.21 -7.41 21.59
CA ILE A 216 11.72 -8.75 21.28
C ILE A 216 12.14 -8.82 19.80
N ARG A 217 11.30 -8.30 18.89
CA ARG A 217 11.62 -8.24 17.46
C ARG A 217 12.86 -7.39 17.18
N GLN A 218 12.98 -6.23 17.83
CA GLN A 218 14.14 -5.34 17.69
C GLN A 218 15.44 -6.03 18.15
N LEU A 219 15.41 -6.73 19.29
CA LEU A 219 16.54 -7.51 19.79
C LEU A 219 16.91 -8.65 18.84
N GLY A 220 15.92 -9.30 18.22
CA GLY A 220 16.15 -10.32 17.21
C GLY A 220 16.87 -9.77 15.98
N LEU A 221 16.41 -8.63 15.44
CA LEU A 221 17.06 -7.93 14.33
C LEU A 221 18.50 -7.52 14.69
N GLU A 222 18.69 -6.97 15.89
CA GLU A 222 19.99 -6.55 16.40
C GLU A 222 20.99 -7.71 16.43
N ARG A 223 20.60 -8.89 16.92
CA ARG A 223 21.44 -10.10 16.93
C ARG A 223 21.83 -10.57 15.53
N ILE A 224 20.90 -10.51 14.57
CA ILE A 224 21.17 -10.90 13.17
C ILE A 224 22.22 -9.96 12.56
N ILE A 225 22.10 -8.67 12.82
CA ILE A 225 23.05 -7.66 12.33
C ILE A 225 24.43 -7.87 12.96
N ASP A 226 24.50 -8.07 14.28
CA ASP A 226 25.76 -8.30 14.99
C ASP A 226 26.50 -9.51 14.44
N LYS A 227 25.79 -10.64 14.29
CA LYS A 227 26.36 -11.86 13.74
C LYS A 227 26.90 -11.65 12.33
N ALA A 228 26.14 -10.97 11.47
CA ALA A 228 26.62 -10.68 10.11
C ALA A 228 27.86 -9.78 10.10
N LEU A 229 27.98 -8.84 11.04
CA LEU A 229 29.17 -8.00 11.18
C LEU A 229 30.37 -8.79 11.70
N GLU A 230 30.18 -9.68 12.69
CA GLU A 230 31.21 -10.59 13.21
C GLU A 230 31.75 -11.53 12.12
N ASP A 231 30.86 -12.08 11.29
CA ASP A 231 31.19 -12.97 10.18
C ASP A 231 31.74 -12.22 8.95
N ASN A 232 31.87 -10.89 9.01
CA ASN A 232 32.24 -10.00 7.89
C ASN A 232 31.33 -10.20 6.65
N GLY A 233 30.08 -10.58 6.91
CA GLY A 233 29.03 -10.89 5.93
C GLY A 233 28.18 -9.68 5.55
N THR A 234 27.07 -9.92 4.87
CA THR A 234 26.11 -8.89 4.45
C THR A 234 24.69 -9.36 4.75
N VAL A 235 23.87 -8.51 5.37
CA VAL A 235 22.45 -8.77 5.60
C VAL A 235 21.66 -8.25 4.39
N LEU A 236 20.95 -9.14 3.70
CA LEU A 236 20.02 -8.80 2.62
C LEU A 236 18.59 -8.85 3.15
N ILE A 237 17.86 -7.75 3.08
CA ILE A 237 16.48 -7.66 3.55
C ILE A 237 15.58 -7.29 2.36
N PRO A 238 14.86 -8.26 1.76
CA PRO A 238 13.86 -7.95 0.77
C PRO A 238 12.66 -7.28 1.44
N ALA A 239 12.24 -6.13 0.93
CA ALA A 239 11.09 -5.40 1.45
C ALA A 239 10.39 -4.61 0.33
N PHE A 240 9.08 -4.40 0.48
CA PHE A 240 8.31 -3.58 -0.45
C PHE A 240 8.69 -2.10 -0.31
N SER A 241 8.61 -1.35 -1.42
CA SER A 241 8.99 0.08 -1.47
C SER A 241 8.20 0.96 -0.49
N ILE A 242 6.99 0.54 -0.08
CA ILE A 242 6.10 1.29 0.82
C ILE A 242 5.54 0.35 1.90
N GLY A 243 5.71 0.72 3.17
CA GLY A 243 5.23 -0.02 4.35
C GLY A 243 6.37 -0.47 5.27
N ARG A 244 6.71 -1.77 5.24
CA ARG A 244 7.66 -2.38 6.19
C ARG A 244 9.10 -1.87 6.04
N THR A 245 9.49 -1.35 4.89
CA THR A 245 10.82 -0.74 4.69
C THR A 245 11.01 0.48 5.61
N GLN A 246 9.99 1.33 5.73
CA GLN A 246 10.05 2.54 6.56
C GLN A 246 10.19 2.18 8.05
N GLU A 247 9.41 1.20 8.52
CA GLU A 247 9.53 0.70 9.90
C GLU A 247 10.90 0.10 10.18
N LEU A 248 11.42 -0.70 9.25
CA LEU A 248 12.73 -1.33 9.39
C LEU A 248 13.85 -0.29 9.45
N LEU A 249 13.81 0.75 8.62
CA LEU A 249 14.80 1.83 8.63
C LEU A 249 14.83 2.56 9.99
N TYR A 250 13.67 2.74 10.62
CA TYR A 250 13.57 3.34 11.97
C TYR A 250 14.15 2.44 13.06
N GLU A 251 13.81 1.15 13.02
CA GLU A 251 14.37 0.16 13.94
C GLU A 251 15.90 0.12 13.83
N LEU A 252 16.42 0.14 12.60
CA LEU A 252 17.86 0.19 12.31
C LEU A 252 18.50 1.47 12.82
N GLU A 253 17.88 2.64 12.63
CA GLU A 253 18.38 3.91 13.15
C GLU A 253 18.49 3.89 14.68
N ASP A 254 17.46 3.38 15.37
CA ASP A 254 17.46 3.28 16.83
C ASP A 254 18.56 2.32 17.33
N ILE A 255 18.70 1.14 16.72
CA ILE A 255 19.79 0.18 17.03
C ILE A 255 21.16 0.85 16.85
N LEU A 256 21.37 1.54 15.73
CA LEU A 256 22.64 2.22 15.44
C LEU A 256 22.92 3.35 16.43
N ARG A 257 21.90 4.13 16.80
CA ARG A 257 22.04 5.23 17.77
C ARG A 257 22.39 4.72 19.16
N ARG A 258 21.76 3.62 19.61
CA ARG A 258 22.09 2.96 20.89
C ARG A 258 23.52 2.41 20.90
N LYS A 259 23.97 1.83 19.79
CA LYS A 259 25.29 1.20 19.68
C LYS A 259 26.44 2.16 19.33
N MET A 260 26.14 3.37 18.86
CA MET A 260 27.16 4.37 18.50
C MET A 260 26.99 5.67 19.29
N PRO A 261 27.45 5.75 20.55
CA PRO A 261 27.40 6.99 21.32
C PRO A 261 28.29 8.06 20.67
N SER A 262 27.67 9.18 20.26
CA SER A 262 28.20 10.55 20.17
C SER A 262 29.72 10.73 20.03
N ASN A 263 30.31 10.36 18.90
CA ASN A 263 31.54 11.01 18.43
C ASN A 263 31.69 11.08 16.90
N ILE A 264 30.58 11.00 16.18
CA ILE A 264 30.54 11.31 14.75
C ILE A 264 29.40 12.30 14.56
N ALA A 265 29.73 13.60 14.60
CA ALA A 265 28.84 14.61 14.07
C ALA A 265 28.63 14.32 12.57
N LEU A 266 27.48 13.75 12.21
CA LEU A 266 27.02 13.67 10.83
C LEU A 266 26.76 15.11 10.34
N LYS A 267 27.79 15.75 9.76
CA LYS A 267 27.58 16.96 8.96
C LYS A 267 26.94 16.55 7.64
N ALA A 268 25.63 16.75 7.53
CA ALA A 268 24.93 16.68 6.26
C ALA A 268 25.36 17.88 5.40
N THR A 269 25.97 17.61 4.25
CA THR A 269 26.19 18.61 3.19
C THR A 269 25.42 18.20 1.94
N SER A 270 24.98 19.18 1.16
CA SER A 270 24.09 19.07 -0.01
C SER A 270 24.60 18.18 -1.17
N THR A 271 25.76 17.54 -1.02
CA THR A 271 26.42 16.70 -2.05
C THR A 271 26.91 15.35 -1.51
N GLY A 272 26.41 14.90 -0.35
CA GLY A 272 26.72 13.59 0.23
C GLY A 272 27.58 13.66 1.50
N VAL A 273 27.57 12.56 2.26
CA VAL A 273 28.26 12.41 3.55
C VAL A 273 29.73 12.05 3.32
N ARG A 274 30.66 12.90 3.77
CA ARG A 274 32.11 12.61 3.77
C ARG A 274 32.55 12.37 5.23
N VAL A 275 33.00 11.15 5.53
CA VAL A 275 33.51 10.76 6.87
C VAL A 275 35.04 10.90 6.88
N PRO A 276 35.66 11.55 7.89
CA PRO A 276 37.12 11.61 8.00
C PRO A 276 37.70 10.22 8.30
N GLN A 277 38.82 9.88 7.65
CA GLN A 277 39.50 8.60 7.85
C GLN A 277 40.21 8.55 9.20
N THR A 278 39.64 7.85 10.19
CA THR A 278 40.39 7.24 11.29
C THR A 278 39.68 5.97 11.80
N GLY A 279 40.45 4.87 11.94
CA GLY A 279 40.05 3.60 12.59
C GLY A 279 39.55 2.49 11.64
N ARG A 280 40.44 1.57 11.24
CA ARG A 280 40.17 0.45 10.32
C ARG A 280 39.59 -0.75 11.09
N GLY A 281 38.47 -1.29 10.63
CA GLY A 281 37.90 -2.54 11.14
C GLY A 281 36.38 -2.54 11.10
N CYS A 282 35.74 -1.70 11.90
CA CYS A 282 34.29 -1.75 12.10
C CYS A 282 33.46 -0.84 11.15
N ARG A 283 34.11 0.06 10.41
CA ARG A 283 33.43 1.14 9.67
C ARG A 283 33.18 0.88 8.17
N SER A 284 33.92 -0.01 7.52
CA SER A 284 33.80 -0.24 6.07
C SER A 284 32.58 -1.08 5.69
N SER A 285 32.12 -1.95 6.58
CA SER A 285 31.02 -2.89 6.37
C SER A 285 29.64 -2.21 6.38
N LEU A 286 29.44 -1.24 7.29
CA LEU A 286 28.17 -0.51 7.44
C LEU A 286 27.87 0.50 6.31
N ILE A 287 28.91 1.13 5.73
CA ILE A 287 28.75 2.02 4.56
C ILE A 287 28.21 1.25 3.34
N ARG A 288 28.47 -0.06 3.27
CA ARG A 288 27.99 -0.92 2.18
C ARG A 288 26.48 -1.19 2.28
N LEU A 289 25.91 -1.29 3.49
CA LEU A 289 24.48 -1.51 3.71
C LEU A 289 23.61 -0.35 3.19
N TRP A 290 24.03 0.90 3.42
CA TRP A 290 23.24 2.08 3.04
C TRP A 290 23.13 2.30 1.52
N ARG A 291 24.09 1.81 0.72
CA ARG A 291 24.05 1.90 -0.75
C ARG A 291 23.05 0.95 -1.41
N VAL A 292 22.57 -0.07 -0.68
CA VAL A 292 21.68 -1.10 -1.22
C VAL A 292 20.19 -0.77 -0.94
N ALA A 293 19.90 0.05 0.07
CA ALA A 293 18.53 0.28 0.56
C ALA A 293 17.75 1.43 -0.11
N LEU A 294 18.36 2.22 -1.00
CA LEU A 294 17.67 3.29 -1.73
C LEU A 294 17.36 2.86 -3.17
N PRO A 295 16.07 2.72 -3.55
CA PRO A 295 15.69 2.55 -4.94
C PRO A 295 16.23 3.71 -5.78
N ARG A 296 16.87 3.39 -6.91
CA ARG A 296 17.46 4.36 -7.85
C ARG A 296 16.44 5.32 -8.51
N SER A 297 15.14 5.22 -8.21
CA SER A 297 14.09 6.00 -8.88
C SER A 297 14.03 7.48 -8.47
N ILE A 298 14.70 7.90 -7.39
CA ILE A 298 14.74 9.32 -6.96
C ILE A 298 15.96 10.07 -7.52
N SER A 299 16.92 9.41 -8.19
CA SER A 299 18.15 10.08 -8.65
C SER A 299 18.32 10.04 -10.18
N ARG A 300 17.48 10.75 -10.93
CA ARG A 300 17.88 11.16 -12.28
C ARG A 300 18.88 12.32 -12.18
N SER A 301 20.17 12.01 -12.28
CA SER A 301 21.17 12.83 -12.96
C SER A 301 22.53 12.12 -13.09
N LYS A 302 22.89 11.85 -14.35
CA LYS A 302 24.24 11.66 -14.93
C LYS A 302 25.09 10.48 -14.45
N THR A 303 25.19 9.50 -15.34
CA THR A 303 26.30 8.56 -15.51
C THR A 303 27.63 9.32 -15.60
N ILE A 304 28.59 9.02 -14.73
CA ILE A 304 30.03 9.23 -14.98
C ILE A 304 30.76 8.01 -14.40
N GLY A 305 31.36 7.21 -15.28
CA GLY A 305 32.26 6.12 -14.90
C GLY A 305 33.64 6.65 -14.52
N MET A 306 34.34 5.95 -13.63
CA MET A 306 35.78 6.13 -13.47
C MET A 306 36.45 4.76 -13.36
N ARG A 307 37.36 4.51 -14.31
CA ARG A 307 38.41 3.48 -14.25
C ARG A 307 39.35 3.82 -13.08
N THR A 308 39.85 2.79 -12.41
CA THR A 308 41.01 2.91 -11.52
C THR A 308 42.29 3.05 -12.37
N PRO A 309 43.19 4.01 -12.09
CA PRO A 309 44.56 3.93 -12.56
C PRO A 309 45.32 2.88 -11.74
N GLY A 310 46.25 2.17 -12.39
CA GLY A 310 47.32 1.47 -11.70
C GLY A 310 48.33 2.45 -11.12
#